data_AF-A0AB35I2Z5-F1
#
_entry.id   AF-A0AB35I2Z5-F1
#
_cell.length_a   1.000
_cell.length_b   1.000
_cell.length_c   1.000
_cell.angle_alpha   90.00
_cell.angle_beta   90.00
_cell.angle_gamma   90.00
#
_symmetry.space_group_name_H-M   'P 1'
#
loop_
_entity.id
_entity.type
_entity.pdbx_description
1 polymer ?
#
loop_
_entity_poly.entity_id
_entity_poly.type
_entity_poly.pdbx_seq_one_letter_code
_entity_poly.pdbx_strand_id
1 'polypeptide(L)'
;QELSPQQVVSYLERHTGVSLHHETIYQLIYADKISGGDLYTHLRIASKPYRKRYGSRDRRGRIKNRVSIEERPAIVERCGRVGDWEGDTIIGKGRKGALLTMVERKTLYTVIVRLTGK
;
A
#
# COMPACT_ATOMS: atom_id res chain seq x y z
N GLN A 1 -16.09 -18.40 2.17
CA GLN A 1 -15.53 -17.15 1.57
C GLN A 1 -14.57 -16.56 2.59
N GLU A 2 -13.32 -16.27 2.20
CA GLU A 2 -12.39 -15.55 3.07
C GLU A 2 -12.62 -14.03 2.93
N LEU A 3 -12.92 -13.35 4.03
CA LEU A 3 -13.20 -11.91 4.08
C LEU A 3 -11.98 -11.15 4.61
N SER A 4 -11.83 -9.89 4.19
CA SER A 4 -10.95 -8.95 4.91
C SER A 4 -11.65 -8.40 6.17
N PRO A 5 -10.93 -7.91 7.18
CA PRO A 5 -11.55 -7.36 8.40
C PRO A 5 -12.56 -6.24 8.12
N GLN A 6 -12.32 -5.39 7.12
CA GLN A 6 -13.28 -4.36 6.68
C GLN A 6 -14.56 -4.98 6.08
N GLN A 7 -14.42 -6.08 5.35
CA GLN A 7 -15.58 -6.80 4.81
C GLN A 7 -16.34 -7.56 5.90
N VAL A 8 -15.66 -8.07 6.93
CA VAL A 8 -16.30 -8.68 8.11
C VAL A 8 -17.17 -7.65 8.83
N VAL A 9 -16.64 -6.45 9.09
CA VAL A 9 -17.43 -5.35 9.66
C VAL A 9 -18.65 -5.03 8.79
N SER A 10 -18.44 -4.86 7.49
CA SER A 10 -19.54 -4.57 6.56
C SER A 10 -20.60 -5.69 6.52
N TYR A 11 -20.17 -6.94 6.69
CA TYR A 11 -21.06 -8.09 6.73
C TYR A 11 -21.88 -8.11 8.04
N LEU A 12 -21.23 -7.89 9.19
CA LEU A 12 -21.87 -7.82 10.50
C LEU A 12 -22.90 -6.69 10.55
N GLU A 13 -22.54 -5.50 10.06
CA GLU A 13 -23.46 -4.37 10.03
C GLU A 13 -24.72 -4.69 9.21
N ARG A 14 -24.56 -5.37 8.06
CA ARG A 14 -25.67 -5.71 7.16
C ARG A 14 -26.56 -6.86 7.63
N HIS A 15 -26.02 -7.85 8.34
CA HIS A 15 -26.74 -9.10 8.64
C HIS A 15 -27.05 -9.29 10.12
N THR A 16 -26.29 -8.65 11.01
CA THR A 16 -26.49 -8.77 12.46
C THR A 16 -26.75 -7.41 13.13
N GLY A 17 -26.65 -6.30 12.39
CA GLY A 17 -26.83 -4.94 12.93
C GLY A 17 -25.69 -4.47 13.84
N VAL A 18 -24.58 -5.22 13.88
CA VAL A 18 -23.43 -4.92 14.72
C VAL A 18 -22.45 -4.05 13.96
N SER A 19 -22.26 -2.82 14.42
CA SER A 19 -21.25 -1.89 13.89
C SER A 19 -19.99 -1.95 14.76
N LEU A 20 -18.86 -2.29 14.14
CA LEU A 20 -17.56 -2.39 14.79
C LEU A 20 -16.49 -1.68 13.95
N HIS A 21 -15.45 -1.18 14.60
CA HIS A 21 -14.28 -0.75 13.86
C HIS A 21 -13.51 -1.98 13.36
N HIS A 22 -12.95 -1.93 12.15
CA HIS A 22 -12.20 -3.05 11.58
C HIS A 22 -10.95 -3.42 12.41
N GLU A 23 -10.43 -2.47 13.19
CA GLU A 23 -9.37 -2.72 14.16
C GLU A 23 -9.80 -3.69 15.27
N THR A 24 -11.08 -3.68 15.68
CA THR A 24 -11.60 -4.64 16.66
C THR A 24 -11.48 -6.07 16.14
N ILE A 25 -11.76 -6.27 14.83
CA ILE A 25 -11.58 -7.56 14.18
C ILE A 25 -10.10 -7.96 14.16
N TYR A 26 -9.18 -7.02 13.90
CA TYR A 26 -7.74 -7.29 13.99
C TYR A 26 -7.31 -7.70 15.41
N GLN A 27 -7.75 -6.98 16.44
CA GLN A 27 -7.45 -7.32 17.83
C GLN A 27 -7.93 -8.72 18.22
N LEU A 28 -9.14 -9.10 17.80
CA LEU A 28 -9.67 -10.45 18.00
C LEU A 28 -8.82 -11.51 17.31
N ILE A 29 -8.42 -11.28 16.06
CA ILE A 29 -7.56 -12.19 15.31
C ILE A 29 -6.18 -12.33 15.98
N TYR A 30 -5.63 -11.24 16.51
CA TYR A 30 -4.34 -11.29 17.21
C TYR A 30 -4.43 -12.03 18.54
N ALA A 31 -5.49 -11.77 19.33
CA ALA A 31 -5.74 -12.49 20.57
C ALA A 31 -5.90 -14.00 20.32
N ASP A 32 -6.73 -14.38 19.34
CA ASP A 32 -6.93 -15.77 18.93
C ASP A 32 -5.62 -16.45 18.53
N LYS A 33 -4.79 -15.76 17.70
CA LYS A 33 -3.48 -16.28 17.30
C LYS A 33 -2.53 -16.49 18.48
N ILE A 34 -2.54 -15.60 19.47
CA ILE A 34 -1.72 -15.75 20.69
C ILE A 34 -2.21 -16.95 21.51
N SER A 35 -3.52 -17.18 21.54
CA SER A 35 -4.15 -18.34 22.17
C SER A 35 -4.04 -19.65 21.38
N GLY A 36 -3.35 -19.64 20.23
CA GLY A 36 -3.13 -20.82 19.40
C GLY A 36 -4.26 -21.14 18.40
N GLY A 37 -5.20 -20.22 18.21
CA GLY A 37 -6.26 -20.32 17.21
C GLY A 37 -5.78 -20.04 15.78
N ASP A 38 -6.71 -20.17 14.83
CA ASP A 38 -6.46 -20.17 13.39
C ASP A 38 -7.21 -19.07 12.62
N LEU A 39 -7.86 -18.12 13.29
CA LEU A 39 -8.65 -17.07 12.61
C LEU A 39 -7.82 -16.26 11.59
N TYR A 40 -6.53 -16.08 11.85
CA TYR A 40 -5.62 -15.38 10.94
C TYR A 40 -5.44 -16.10 9.58
N THR A 41 -5.70 -17.40 9.52
CA THR A 41 -5.57 -18.22 8.29
C THR A 41 -6.75 -18.01 7.32
N HIS A 42 -7.90 -17.56 7.84
CA HIS A 42 -9.13 -17.33 7.06
C HIS A 42 -9.22 -15.91 6.46
N LEU A 43 -8.16 -15.12 6.55
CA LEU A 43 -8.08 -13.80 5.93
C LEU A 43 -7.69 -13.90 4.46
N ARG A 44 -8.48 -13.26 3.60
CA ARG A 44 -8.33 -13.21 2.13
C ARG A 44 -6.90 -12.91 1.63
N ILE A 45 -6.15 -12.13 2.40
CA ILE A 45 -4.80 -11.68 2.04
C ILE A 45 -3.72 -12.42 2.85
N ALA A 46 -3.99 -12.81 4.10
CA ALA A 46 -2.98 -13.45 4.95
C ALA A 46 -2.66 -14.88 4.47
N SER A 47 -3.58 -15.53 3.76
CA SER A 47 -3.37 -16.82 3.10
C SER A 47 -2.37 -16.76 1.94
N LYS A 48 -2.00 -15.56 1.45
CA LYS A 48 -0.98 -15.43 0.41
C LYS A 48 0.41 -15.46 1.04
N PRO A 49 1.26 -16.45 0.71
CA PRO A 49 2.63 -16.46 1.19
C PRO A 49 3.32 -15.18 0.70
N TYR A 50 3.84 -14.40 1.65
CA TYR A 50 4.72 -13.28 1.33
C TYR A 50 5.79 -13.78 0.36
N ARG A 51 6.00 -13.07 -0.75
CA ARG A 51 7.00 -13.45 -1.75
C ARG A 51 8.33 -13.68 -1.04
N LYS A 52 8.78 -14.94 -1.00
CA LYS A 52 10.04 -15.31 -0.33
C LYS A 52 11.16 -14.46 -0.92
N ARG A 53 11.96 -13.83 -0.06
CA ARG A 53 13.07 -12.94 -0.48
C ARG A 53 14.25 -13.69 -1.12
N TYR A 54 14.20 -15.02 -1.18
CA TYR A 54 15.22 -15.88 -1.75
C TYR A 54 14.64 -16.69 -2.93
N GLY A 55 15.48 -17.00 -3.93
CA GLY A 55 15.14 -17.88 -5.05
C GLY A 55 15.32 -17.32 -6.46
N SER A 56 15.52 -16.00 -6.63
CA SER A 56 16.02 -15.43 -7.88
C SER A 56 16.63 -14.05 -7.63
N ARG A 57 17.84 -13.79 -8.15
CA ARG A 57 18.39 -12.42 -8.17
C ARG A 57 17.50 -11.57 -9.06
N ASP A 58 17.00 -10.47 -8.50
CA ASP A 58 16.23 -9.48 -9.26
C ASP A 58 17.12 -8.90 -10.37
N ARG A 59 16.79 -9.19 -11.64
CA ARG A 59 17.55 -8.76 -12.83
C ARG A 59 17.20 -7.34 -13.29
N ARG A 60 16.26 -6.66 -12.63
CA ARG A 60 15.76 -5.34 -13.05
C ARG A 60 16.78 -4.20 -12.87
N GLY A 61 17.88 -4.45 -12.16
CA GLY A 61 18.86 -3.42 -11.82
C GLY A 61 18.32 -2.43 -10.78
N ARG A 62 19.21 -1.73 -10.09
CA ARG A 62 18.85 -0.60 -9.22
C ARG A 62 19.10 0.69 -9.98
N ILE A 63 18.30 1.73 -9.73
CA ILE A 63 18.56 3.08 -10.25
C ILE A 63 19.92 3.52 -9.73
N LYS A 64 20.85 3.79 -10.65
CA LYS A 64 22.20 4.25 -10.32
C LYS A 64 22.11 5.62 -9.65
N ASN A 65 22.91 5.84 -8.60
CA ASN A 65 22.97 7.10 -7.86
C ASN A 65 21.61 7.57 -7.30
N ARG A 66 20.70 6.63 -6.99
CA ARG A 66 19.47 7.00 -6.28
C ARG A 66 19.84 7.53 -4.89
N VAL A 67 19.32 8.70 -4.55
CA VAL A 67 19.34 9.22 -3.17
C VAL A 67 18.20 8.56 -2.42
N SER A 68 18.47 8.11 -1.19
CA SER A 68 17.42 7.48 -0.37
C SER A 68 16.36 8.51 0.02
N ILE A 69 15.12 8.08 0.20
CA ILE A 69 14.06 8.91 0.79
C ILE A 69 14.45 9.35 2.21
N GLU A 70 15.18 8.49 2.93
CA GLU A 70 15.71 8.77 4.27
C GLU A 70 16.73 9.92 4.30
N GLU A 71 17.34 10.26 3.15
CA GLU A 71 18.30 11.35 3.05
C GLU A 71 17.63 12.71 2.72
N ARG A 72 16.30 12.74 2.61
CA ARG A 72 15.57 13.99 2.37
C ARG A 72 15.79 14.96 3.53
N PRO A 73 16.01 16.27 3.27
CA PRO A 73 16.09 17.24 4.34
C PRO A 73 14.82 17.26 5.20
N ALA A 74 14.98 17.35 6.53
CA ALA A 74 13.85 17.32 7.48
C ALA A 74 12.77 18.40 7.23
N ILE A 75 13.10 19.47 6.48
CA ILE A 75 12.12 20.49 6.08
C ILE A 75 11.02 19.94 5.16
N VAL A 76 11.33 18.92 4.35
CA VAL A 76 10.39 18.32 3.39
C VAL A 76 9.26 17.59 4.13
N GLU A 77 9.57 16.87 5.20
CA GLU A 77 8.56 16.14 5.98
C GLU A 77 7.61 17.06 6.74
N ARG A 78 8.00 18.32 6.99
CA ARG A 78 7.12 19.31 7.62
C ARG A 78 5.97 19.79 6.72
N CYS A 79 6.05 19.54 5.40
CA CYS A 79 5.05 20.00 4.42
C CYS A 79 4.70 21.51 4.54
N GLY A 80 5.64 22.34 5.01
CA GLY A 80 5.39 23.72 5.41
C GLY A 80 5.48 24.75 4.29
N ARG A 81 6.07 24.40 3.14
CA ARG A 81 6.30 25.30 1.99
C ARG A 81 5.78 24.69 0.70
N VAL A 82 5.52 25.55 -0.29
CA VAL A 82 5.23 25.11 -1.66
C VAL A 82 6.55 24.84 -2.39
N GLY A 83 6.58 23.78 -3.19
CA GLY A 83 7.70 23.48 -4.10
C GLY A 83 8.41 22.16 -3.83
N ASP A 84 7.97 21.40 -2.83
CA ASP A 84 8.45 20.04 -2.61
C ASP A 84 7.54 19.07 -3.39
N TRP A 85 8.03 18.59 -4.54
CA TRP A 85 7.27 17.72 -5.44
C TRP A 85 7.69 16.26 -5.31
N GLU A 86 6.70 15.37 -5.33
CA GLU A 86 6.87 13.92 -5.41
C GLU A 86 6.43 13.41 -6.79
N GLY A 87 7.28 12.62 -7.43
CA GLY A 87 7.06 12.12 -8.78
C GLY A 87 7.03 10.59 -8.80
N ASP A 88 5.94 10.02 -9.32
CA ASP A 88 5.77 8.59 -9.52
C ASP A 88 5.49 8.28 -10.99
N THR A 89 5.81 7.05 -11.41
CA THR A 89 5.47 6.57 -12.76
C THR A 89 4.60 5.33 -12.69
N ILE A 90 3.42 5.42 -13.27
CA ILE A 90 2.48 4.31 -13.41
C ILE A 90 2.72 3.66 -14.76
N ILE A 91 3.19 2.42 -14.78
CA ILE A 91 3.40 1.63 -16.00
C ILE A 91 2.19 0.73 -16.24
N GLY A 92 1.56 0.89 -17.41
CA GLY A 92 0.43 0.07 -17.84
C GLY A 92 0.80 -1.39 -18.09
N LYS A 93 -0.22 -2.26 -18.16
CA LYS A 93 -0.06 -3.69 -18.42
C LYS A 93 0.77 -3.93 -19.68
N GLY A 94 1.75 -4.84 -19.58
CA GLY A 94 2.63 -5.16 -20.70
C GLY A 94 3.54 -4.01 -21.15
N ARG A 95 3.72 -2.98 -20.31
CA ARG A 95 4.51 -1.77 -20.62
C ARG A 95 4.01 -0.98 -21.83
N LYS A 96 2.72 -1.12 -22.19
CA LYS A 96 2.10 -0.49 -23.38
C LYS A 96 1.76 1.00 -23.21
N GLY A 97 2.05 1.57 -22.05
CA GLY A 97 1.82 2.98 -21.76
C GLY A 97 2.36 3.34 -20.39
N ALA A 98 2.61 4.62 -20.17
CA ALA A 98 3.08 5.14 -18.90
C ALA A 98 2.39 6.47 -18.58
N LEU A 99 2.11 6.71 -17.31
CA LEU A 99 1.70 8.00 -16.78
C LEU A 99 2.78 8.48 -15.81
N LEU A 100 3.14 9.76 -15.89
CA LEU A 100 3.89 10.46 -14.87
C LEU A 100 2.88 11.17 -13.96
N THR A 101 2.99 10.95 -12.66
CA THR A 101 2.20 11.65 -11.65
C THR A 101 3.15 12.51 -10.82
N MET A 102 2.87 13.81 -10.70
CA MET A 102 3.62 14.74 -9.87
C MET A 102 2.66 15.36 -8.85
N VAL A 103 3.02 15.29 -7.58
CA VAL A 103 2.21 15.80 -6.47
C VAL A 103 3.02 16.81 -5.68
N GLU A 104 2.50 18.02 -5.51
CA GLU A 104 3.08 19.02 -4.62
C GLU A 104 2.68 18.68 -3.17
N ARG A 105 3.66 18.43 -2.28
CA ARG A 105 3.41 17.80 -0.97
C ARG A 105 2.63 18.68 0.02
N LYS A 106 2.63 20.01 -0.12
CA LYS A 106 1.89 20.91 0.79
C LYS A 106 0.42 21.09 0.37
N THR A 107 0.19 21.34 -0.91
CA THR A 107 -1.12 21.68 -1.48
C THR A 107 -1.86 20.45 -2.00
N LEU A 108 -1.16 19.32 -2.16
CA LEU A 108 -1.63 18.12 -2.83
C LEU A 108 -2.03 18.35 -4.29
N TYR A 109 -1.62 19.48 -4.87
CA TYR A 109 -1.85 19.77 -6.27
C TYR A 109 -1.18 18.71 -7.13
N THR A 110 -1.99 18.04 -7.95
CA THR A 110 -1.60 16.83 -8.67
C THR A 110 -1.65 17.07 -10.16
N VAL A 111 -0.54 16.79 -10.83
CA VAL A 111 -0.40 16.83 -12.29
C VAL A 111 -0.21 15.40 -12.79
N ILE A 112 -1.04 14.97 -13.72
CA ILE A 112 -0.93 13.66 -14.35
C ILE A 112 -0.71 13.85 -15.84
N VAL A 113 0.42 13.34 -16.34
CA VAL A 113 0.81 13.45 -17.74
C VAL A 113 0.90 12.06 -18.34
N ARG A 114 0.22 11.84 -19.47
CA ARG A 114 0.45 10.64 -20.27
C ARG A 114 1.80 10.74 -20.95
N LEU A 115 2.69 9.81 -20.64
CA LEU A 115 3.96 9.69 -21.33
C LEU A 115 3.73 8.96 -22.65
N THR A 116 4.01 9.65 -23.75
CA THR A 116 4.14 9.01 -25.06
C THR A 116 5.51 8.36 -25.13
N GLY A 117 5.56 7.05 -24.89
CA GLY A 117 6.76 6.26 -25.18
C GLY A 117 7.00 6.15 -26.70
N LYS A 118 8.26 5.87 -27.08
CA LYS A 118 8.50 5.04 -28.27
C LYS A 118 8.24 3.58 -27.90
#